data_AF-A0A3M1A140-F1
#
_entry.id   AF-A0A3M1A140-F1
#
_cell.length_a   1.000
_cell.length_b   1.000
_cell.length_c   1.000
_cell.angle_alpha   90.00
_cell.angle_beta   90.00
_cell.angle_gamma   90.00
#
_symmetry.space_group_name_H-M   'P 1'
#
loop_
_entity.id
_entity.type
_entity.pdbx_description
1 polymer ?
#
loop_
_entity_poly.entity_id
_entity_poly.type
_entity_poly.pdbx_seq_one_letter_code
_entity_poly.pdbx_strand_id
1 'polypeptide(L)'
;MGGEEAGPVELAEHDYALWEKRVDALMVICSSKGHFTVDGLRRALEDMGEEAFETMSYYERWVAAINQNLVETGVYTLEELGRRMEEVRARGATYGEAADPQEGAGDG
;
A
#
# COMPACT_ATOMS: atom_id res chain seq x y z
N MET A 1 -13.56 18.45 -0.62
CA MET A 1 -14.71 17.53 -0.78
C MET A 1 -15.76 18.13 -1.72
N GLY A 2 -16.91 17.46 -1.92
CA GLY A 2 -17.91 17.90 -2.90
C GLY A 2 -18.63 19.19 -2.49
N GLY A 3 -18.43 20.27 -3.24
CA GLY A 3 -19.10 21.56 -3.02
C GLY A 3 -18.33 22.58 -2.19
N GLU A 4 -17.10 22.28 -1.78
CA GLU A 4 -16.22 23.19 -1.05
C GLU A 4 -15.41 24.10 -1.98
N GLU A 5 -15.05 25.29 -1.49
CA GLU A 5 -14.08 26.15 -2.18
C GLU A 5 -12.72 25.45 -2.22
N ALA A 6 -12.22 25.19 -3.44
CA ALA A 6 -10.89 24.65 -3.66
C ALA A 6 -9.93 25.77 -4.08
N GLY A 7 -8.67 25.67 -3.62
CA GLY A 7 -7.59 26.51 -4.14
C GLY A 7 -7.24 26.18 -5.60
N PRO A 8 -6.30 26.93 -6.20
CA PRO A 8 -5.79 26.62 -7.54
C PRO A 8 -5.30 25.17 -7.65
N VAL A 9 -5.57 24.51 -8.78
CA VAL A 9 -5.13 23.14 -9.04
C VAL A 9 -3.72 23.16 -9.63
N GLU A 10 -2.79 22.49 -8.96
CA GLU A 10 -1.46 22.19 -9.50
C GLU A 10 -1.57 21.05 -10.54
N LEU A 11 -1.12 21.31 -11.76
CA LEU A 11 -1.18 20.36 -12.89
C LEU A 11 0.19 19.78 -13.26
N ALA A 12 1.17 19.90 -12.36
CA ALA A 12 2.51 19.36 -12.58
C ALA A 12 2.46 17.82 -12.72
N GLU A 13 3.32 17.30 -13.58
CA GLU A 13 3.51 15.86 -13.71
C GLU A 13 4.15 15.30 -12.43
N HIS A 14 3.57 14.24 -11.88
CA HIS A 14 4.08 13.57 -10.69
C HIS A 14 5.12 12.52 -11.08
N ASP A 15 6.36 12.69 -10.63
CA ASP A 15 7.40 11.66 -10.82
C ASP A 15 7.20 10.53 -9.79
N TYR A 16 6.58 9.45 -10.25
CA TYR A 16 6.24 8.31 -9.40
C TYR A 16 7.48 7.57 -8.91
N ALA A 17 7.63 7.49 -7.58
CA ALA A 17 8.59 6.64 -6.93
C ALA A 17 8.33 5.16 -7.24
N LEU A 18 9.37 4.32 -7.16
CA LEU A 18 9.24 2.89 -7.46
C LEU A 18 8.20 2.18 -6.57
N TRP A 19 8.08 2.60 -5.31
CA TRP A 19 7.12 1.99 -4.38
C TRP A 19 5.67 2.33 -4.77
N GLU A 20 5.39 3.53 -5.29
CA GLU A 20 4.07 3.94 -5.77
C GLU A 20 3.64 3.06 -6.95
N LYS A 21 4.56 2.82 -7.89
CA LYS A 21 4.34 1.88 -9.01
C LYS A 21 4.07 0.46 -8.53
N ARG A 22 4.70 0.04 -7.43
CA ARG A 22 4.43 -1.28 -6.83
C ARG A 22 3.07 -1.34 -6.15
N VAL A 23 2.62 -0.26 -5.50
CA VAL A 23 1.27 -0.18 -4.90
C VAL A 23 0.20 -0.26 -5.99
N ASP A 24 0.40 0.44 -7.12
CA ASP A 24 -0.50 0.33 -8.27
C ASP A 24 -0.56 -1.11 -8.81
N ALA A 25 0.59 -1.76 -9.00
CA ALA A 25 0.65 -3.15 -9.41
C ALA A 25 -0.03 -4.10 -8.40
N LEU A 26 0.12 -3.87 -7.10
CA LEU A 26 -0.58 -4.65 -6.06
C LEU A 26 -2.09 -4.49 -6.16
N MET A 27 -2.59 -3.27 -6.40
CA MET A 27 -4.02 -3.03 -6.61
C MET A 27 -4.54 -3.88 -7.78
N VAL A 28 -3.86 -3.84 -8.93
CA VAL A 28 -4.24 -4.59 -10.12
C VAL A 28 -4.19 -6.10 -9.87
N ILE A 29 -3.10 -6.61 -9.28
CA ILE A 29 -2.92 -8.05 -9.06
C ILE A 29 -3.94 -8.58 -8.05
N CYS A 30 -4.12 -7.91 -6.91
CA CYS A 30 -5.01 -8.39 -5.86
C CYS A 30 -6.48 -8.35 -6.28
N SER A 31 -6.90 -7.30 -6.98
CA SER A 31 -8.26 -7.22 -7.53
C SER A 31 -8.51 -8.24 -8.64
N SER A 32 -7.55 -8.45 -9.56
CA SER A 32 -7.68 -9.45 -10.63
C SER A 32 -7.77 -10.89 -10.12
N LYS A 33 -7.15 -11.16 -8.97
CA LYS A 33 -7.24 -12.46 -8.27
C LYS A 33 -8.51 -12.62 -7.43
N GLY A 34 -9.36 -11.58 -7.36
CA GLY A 34 -10.60 -11.62 -6.60
C GLY A 34 -10.42 -11.48 -5.08
N HIS A 35 -9.27 -10.97 -4.61
CA HIS A 35 -9.08 -10.73 -3.17
C HIS A 35 -9.93 -9.55 -2.67
N PHE A 36 -10.26 -8.60 -3.55
CA PHE A 36 -11.22 -7.53 -3.26
C PHE A 36 -11.79 -6.97 -4.57
N THR A 37 -12.87 -6.19 -4.46
CA THR A 37 -13.46 -5.43 -5.57
C THR A 37 -13.06 -3.96 -5.49
N VAL A 38 -13.31 -3.20 -6.57
CA VAL A 38 -13.15 -1.74 -6.55
C VAL A 38 -14.00 -1.10 -5.45
N ASP A 39 -15.21 -1.62 -5.21
CA ASP A 39 -16.08 -1.13 -4.14
C ASP A 39 -15.52 -1.45 -2.75
N GLY A 40 -14.90 -2.61 -2.56
CA GLY A 40 -14.18 -2.95 -1.33
C GLY A 40 -12.99 -2.03 -1.07
N LEU A 41 -12.26 -1.64 -2.12
CA LEU A 41 -11.19 -0.64 -2.01
C LEU A 41 -11.75 0.74 -1.62
N ARG A 42 -12.84 1.20 -2.27
CA ARG A 42 -13.48 2.49 -1.96
C ARG A 42 -14.01 2.55 -0.53
N ARG A 43 -14.70 1.50 -0.08
CA ARG A 43 -15.17 1.38 1.31
C ARG A 43 -14.01 1.58 2.29
N ALA A 44 -12.91 0.84 2.10
CA ALA A 44 -11.76 0.94 2.98
C ALA A 44 -11.09 2.33 2.96
N LEU A 45 -11.10 3.04 1.83
CA LEU A 45 -10.61 4.42 1.72
C LEU A 45 -11.52 5.40 2.45
N GLU A 46 -12.83 5.29 2.26
CA GLU A 46 -13.84 6.16 2.89
C GLU A 46 -13.89 5.98 4.42
N ASP A 47 -13.66 4.75 4.90
CA ASP A 47 -13.59 4.42 6.33
C ASP A 47 -12.38 5.07 7.05
N MET A 48 -11.38 5.59 6.33
CA MET A 48 -10.20 6.23 6.94
C MET A 48 -10.50 7.60 7.57
N GLY A 49 -11.62 8.23 7.18
CA GLY A 49 -11.98 9.56 7.63
C GLY A 49 -11.15 10.68 6.98
N GLU A 50 -11.56 11.93 7.24
CA GLU A 50 -11.05 13.13 6.57
C GLU A 50 -9.55 13.38 6.80
N GLU A 51 -9.06 13.17 8.02
CA GLU A 51 -7.65 13.39 8.39
C GLU A 51 -6.68 12.60 7.49
N ALA A 52 -7.04 11.38 7.09
CA ALA A 52 -6.23 10.59 6.19
C ALA A 52 -6.12 11.23 4.79
N PHE A 53 -7.17 11.89 4.31
CA PHE A 53 -7.15 12.57 3.00
C PHE A 53 -6.34 13.86 3.02
N GLU A 54 -6.16 14.48 4.20
CA GLU A 54 -5.34 15.67 4.39
C GLU A 54 -3.86 15.35 4.61
N THR A 55 -3.56 14.25 5.32
CA THR A 55 -2.20 13.96 5.82
C THR A 55 -1.46 12.88 5.04
N MET A 56 -2.19 12.01 4.34
CA MET A 56 -1.58 10.91 3.58
C MET A 56 -1.60 11.19 2.09
N SER A 57 -0.50 10.82 1.43
CA SER A 57 -0.43 10.78 -0.02
C SER A 57 -1.43 9.77 -0.61
N TYR A 58 -1.70 9.91 -1.91
CA TYR A 58 -2.61 9.04 -2.63
C TYR A 58 -2.26 7.55 -2.49
N TYR A 59 -0.98 7.19 -2.69
CA TYR A 59 -0.55 5.79 -2.62
C TYR A 59 -0.39 5.26 -1.20
N GLU A 60 -0.18 6.11 -0.20
CA GLU A 60 -0.25 5.71 1.21
C GLU A 60 -1.67 5.26 1.59
N ARG A 61 -2.69 6.00 1.15
CA ARG A 61 -4.08 5.58 1.36
C ARG A 61 -4.39 4.29 0.62
N TRP A 62 -3.91 4.13 -0.61
CA TRP A 62 -4.12 2.91 -1.38
C TRP A 62 -3.47 1.68 -0.74
N VAL A 63 -2.20 1.76 -0.31
CA VAL A 63 -1.55 0.60 0.31
C VAL A 63 -2.21 0.22 1.63
N ALA A 64 -2.69 1.19 2.42
CA ALA A 64 -3.46 0.94 3.63
C ALA A 64 -4.80 0.25 3.32
N ALA A 65 -5.54 0.71 2.30
CA ALA A 65 -6.83 0.13 1.89
C ALA A 65 -6.68 -1.29 1.31
N ILE A 66 -5.62 -1.53 0.51
CA ILE A 66 -5.26 -2.86 0.01
C ILE A 66 -4.97 -3.79 1.19
N ASN A 67 -4.13 -3.34 2.14
CA ASN A 67 -3.80 -4.13 3.32
C ASN A 67 -5.03 -4.49 4.14
N GLN A 68 -5.93 -3.53 4.40
CA GLN A 68 -7.17 -3.76 5.12
C GLN A 68 -8.01 -4.87 4.47
N ASN A 69 -8.20 -4.80 3.15
CA ASN A 69 -8.97 -5.81 2.42
C ASN A 69 -8.30 -7.20 2.46
N LEU A 70 -6.97 -7.27 2.34
CA LEU A 70 -6.25 -8.55 2.38
C LEU A 70 -6.30 -9.21 3.77
N VAL A 71 -6.29 -8.41 4.83
CA VAL A 71 -6.47 -8.89 6.22
C VAL A 71 -7.90 -9.36 6.45
N GLU A 72 -8.91 -8.58 6.06
CA GLU A 72 -10.33 -8.94 6.23
C GLU A 72 -10.71 -10.22 5.47
N THR A 73 -10.10 -10.45 4.31
CA THR A 73 -10.32 -11.66 3.51
C THR A 73 -9.44 -12.84 3.91
N GLY A 74 -8.56 -12.66 4.91
CA GLY A 74 -7.74 -13.73 5.48
C GLY A 74 -6.59 -14.18 4.58
N VAL A 75 -6.13 -13.33 3.65
CA VAL A 75 -4.94 -13.62 2.82
C VAL A 75 -3.68 -13.71 3.70
N TYR A 76 -3.62 -12.87 4.73
CA TYR A 76 -2.67 -12.94 5.83
C TYR A 76 -3.25 -12.26 7.07
N THR A 77 -2.64 -12.54 8.21
CA THR A 77 -2.97 -11.92 9.51
C THR A 77 -2.08 -10.71 9.80
N LEU A 78 -2.49 -9.87 10.74
CA LEU A 78 -1.67 -8.75 11.23
C LEU A 78 -0.36 -9.25 11.88
N GLU A 79 -0.38 -10.42 12.50
CA GLU A 79 0.82 -11.03 13.10
C GLU A 79 1.83 -11.42 12.02
N GLU A 80 1.38 -12.08 10.96
CA GLU A 80 2.24 -12.45 9.82
C GLU A 80 2.82 -11.22 9.12
N LEU A 81 1.99 -10.18 8.94
CA LEU A 81 2.44 -8.90 8.40
C LEU A 81 3.51 -8.28 9.28
N GLY A 82 3.27 -8.19 10.59
CA GLY A 82 4.23 -7.62 11.55
C GLY A 82 5.56 -8.36 11.56
N ARG A 83 5.52 -9.71 11.58
CA ARG A 83 6.72 -10.55 11.47
C ARG A 83 7.46 -10.27 10.16
N ARG A 84 6.74 -10.19 9.03
CA ARG A 84 7.36 -9.94 7.74
C ARG A 84 7.98 -8.54 7.67
N MET A 85 7.36 -7.53 8.26
CA MET A 85 7.92 -6.18 8.34
C MET A 85 9.23 -6.15 9.13
N GLU A 86 9.32 -6.92 10.21
CA GLU A 86 10.57 -7.04 10.97
C GLU A 86 11.67 -7.77 10.18
N GLU A 87 11.33 -8.87 9.50
CA GLU A 87 12.25 -9.57 8.60
C GLU A 87 12.79 -8.65 7.48
N VAL A 88 11.94 -7.77 6.93
CA VAL A 88 12.34 -6.80 5.89
C VAL A 88 13.21 -5.70 6.50
N ARG A 89 12.87 -5.17 7.67
CA ARG A 89 13.66 -4.15 8.39
C ARG A 89 15.07 -4.66 8.75
N ALA A 90 15.18 -5.93 9.14
CA ALA A 90 16.46 -6.55 9.49
C ALA A 90 17.45 -6.66 8.31
N ARG A 91 16.97 -6.59 7.06
CA ARG A 91 17.83 -6.67 5.86
C ARG A 91 18.62 -5.39 5.60
N GLY A 92 18.10 -4.24 6.04
CA GLY A 92 18.80 -2.96 5.93
C GLY A 92 17.90 -1.76 6.17
N ALA A 93 18.55 -0.61 6.33
CA ALA A 93 17.89 0.65 6.67
C ALA A 93 17.34 1.36 5.42
N THR A 94 17.89 1.06 4.26
CA THR A 94 17.43 1.60 2.98
C THR A 94 16.54 0.62 2.24
N TYR A 95 15.68 1.15 1.38
CA TYR A 95 14.87 0.32 0.49
C TYR A 95 15.72 -0.62 -0.38
N GLY A 96 16.89 -0.16 -0.85
CA GLY A 96 17.78 -0.99 -1.68
C GLY A 96 18.28 -2.21 -0.92
N GLU A 97 18.77 -2.03 0.30
CA GLU A 97 19.22 -3.13 1.16
C GLU A 97 18.07 -4.05 1.58
N ALA A 98 16.88 -3.48 1.86
CA ALA A 98 15.72 -4.25 2.31
C ALA A 98 15.02 -5.04 1.19
N ALA A 99 15.10 -4.56 -0.06
CA ALA A 99 14.45 -5.15 -1.23
C ALA A 99 15.28 -6.27 -1.87
N ASP A 100 16.57 -6.38 -1.56
CA ASP A 100 17.43 -7.44 -2.09
C ASP A 100 17.10 -8.76 -1.37
N PRO A 101 16.60 -9.79 -2.09
CA PRO A 101 16.44 -11.09 -1.48
C PRO A 101 17.84 -11.66 -1.26
N GLN A 102 18.34 -11.59 -0.01
CA GLN A 102 19.43 -12.50 0.36
C GLN A 102 18.87 -13.92 0.17
N GLU A 103 19.29 -14.58 -0.91
CA GLU A 103 19.09 -16.01 -1.09
C GLU A 103 19.57 -16.67 0.19
N GLY A 104 18.66 -17.34 0.89
CA GLY A 104 19.01 -18.13 2.06
C GLY A 104 20.17 -19.04 1.66
N ALA A 105 21.25 -18.99 2.45
CA ALA A 105 22.32 -19.95 2.37
C ALA A 105 21.70 -21.35 2.37
N GLY A 106 21.64 -21.96 1.19
CA GLY A 106 21.31 -23.36 1.04
C GLY A 106 22.40 -24.15 1.74
N ASP A 107 22.00 -24.91 2.75
CA ASP A 107 22.80 -26.00 3.30
C ASP A 107 23.32 -26.86 2.13
N GLY A 108 24.65 -26.98 2.07
CA GLY A 108 25.41 -27.93 1.29
C GLY A 108 26.51 -28.51 2.14
#